data_AF-A0AAU0U714-F1
#
_entry.id   AF-A0AAU0U714-F1
#
_cell.length_a   1.000
_cell.length_b   1.000
_cell.length_c   1.000
_cell.angle_alpha   90.00
_cell.angle_beta   90.00
_cell.angle_gamma   90.00
#
_symmetry.space_group_name_H-M   'P 1'
#
loop_
_entity.id
_entity.type
_entity.pdbx_description
1 polymer ?
#
loop_
_entity_poly.entity_id
_entity_poly.type
_entity_poly.pdbx_seq_one_letter_code
_entity_poly.pdbx_strand_id
1 'polypeptide(L)'
;MSLREQFEAAVITRMKESGFLEVEIRVECLGRSGDGYYDGSIDAYWHFWKESRAALVVDLPTVGTEPEAPEAAIRMRNACFKAIEAAGLKVTP
;
A
#
# COMPACT_ATOMS: atom_id res chain seq x y z
N MET A 1 -9.86 3.42 3.40
CA MET A 1 -9.78 3.03 1.98
C MET A 1 -9.23 1.61 1.90
N SER A 2 -10.03 0.66 1.44
CA SER A 2 -9.68 -0.76 1.31
C SER A 2 -8.54 -0.98 0.30
N LEU A 3 -7.92 -2.16 0.33
CA LEU A 3 -6.87 -2.54 -0.61
C LEU A 3 -7.31 -2.41 -2.07
N ARG A 4 -8.57 -2.79 -2.34
CA ARG A 4 -9.18 -2.70 -3.67
C ARG A 4 -9.44 -1.24 -4.07
N GLU A 5 -9.95 -0.41 -3.17
CA GLU A 5 -10.17 1.01 -3.46
C GLU A 5 -8.84 1.73 -3.77
N GLN A 6 -7.75 1.39 -3.08
CA GLN A 6 -6.43 1.94 -3.36
C GLN A 6 -5.92 1.50 -4.75
N PHE A 7 -6.11 0.23 -5.11
CA PHE A 7 -5.76 -0.29 -6.43
C PHE A 7 -6.58 0.39 -7.54
N GLU A 8 -7.90 0.44 -7.41
CA GLU A 8 -8.80 1.07 -8.39
C GLU A 8 -8.47 2.57 -8.57
N ALA A 9 -8.15 3.27 -7.48
CA ALA A 9 -7.70 4.66 -7.55
C ALA A 9 -6.39 4.81 -8.34
N ALA A 10 -5.41 3.93 -8.12
CA ALA A 10 -4.14 3.93 -8.85
C ALA A 10 -4.35 3.66 -10.36
N VAL A 11 -5.22 2.72 -10.71
CA VAL A 11 -5.60 2.44 -12.11
C VAL A 11 -6.26 3.67 -12.74
N ILE A 12 -7.22 4.30 -12.06
CA ILE A 12 -7.89 5.51 -12.55
C ILE A 12 -6.88 6.63 -12.80
N THR A 13 -5.97 6.90 -11.86
CA THR A 13 -4.91 7.91 -12.05
C THR A 13 -4.06 7.59 -13.28
N ARG A 14 -3.58 6.36 -13.41
CA ARG A 14 -2.72 5.95 -14.54
C ARG A 14 -3.43 6.07 -15.90
N MET A 15 -4.68 5.62 -15.99
CA MET A 15 -5.42 5.65 -17.25
C MET A 15 -5.86 7.05 -17.65
N LYS A 16 -6.11 7.95 -16.68
CA LYS A 16 -6.34 9.38 -16.96
C LYS A 16 -5.15 10.06 -17.63
N GLU A 17 -3.92 9.67 -17.30
CA GLU A 17 -2.71 10.18 -17.97
C GLU A 17 -2.67 9.82 -19.47
N SER A 18 -3.38 8.76 -19.86
CA SER A 18 -3.54 8.33 -21.26
C SER A 18 -4.76 8.94 -21.95
N GLY A 19 -5.50 9.82 -21.28
CA GLY A 19 -6.62 10.58 -21.85
C GLY A 19 -8.00 9.95 -21.67
N PHE A 20 -8.11 8.82 -20.96
CA PHE A 20 -9.41 8.18 -20.70
C PHE A 20 -10.23 8.94 -19.66
N LEU A 21 -11.55 8.98 -19.86
CA LEU A 21 -12.49 9.49 -18.87
C LEU A 21 -12.67 8.48 -17.73
N GLU A 22 -12.94 8.97 -16.52
CA GLU A 22 -13.13 8.07 -15.37
C GLU A 22 -14.29 7.09 -15.57
N VAL A 23 -15.36 7.53 -16.24
CA VAL A 23 -16.51 6.67 -16.54
C VAL A 23 -16.12 5.51 -17.46
N GLU A 24 -15.27 5.75 -18.46
CA GLU A 24 -14.76 4.72 -19.38
C GLU A 24 -13.86 3.74 -18.62
N ILE A 25 -12.95 4.24 -17.78
CA ILE A 25 -12.05 3.39 -16.98
C ILE A 25 -12.84 2.47 -16.05
N ARG A 26 -13.89 2.98 -15.41
CA ARG A 26 -14.72 2.20 -14.48
C ARG A 26 -15.49 1.08 -15.17
N VAL A 27 -15.96 1.32 -16.40
CA VAL A 27 -16.76 0.37 -17.16
C VAL A 27 -15.87 -0.65 -17.88
N GLU A 28 -14.86 -0.16 -18.60
CA GLU A 28 -14.07 -0.99 -19.52
C GLU A 28 -12.88 -1.67 -18.84
N CYS A 29 -12.22 -1.02 -17.87
CA CYS A 29 -11.03 -1.58 -17.22
C CYS A 29 -11.36 -2.21 -15.87
N LEU A 30 -12.18 -1.55 -15.05
CA LEU A 30 -12.47 -1.97 -13.68
C LEU A 30 -13.76 -2.80 -13.54
N GLY A 31 -14.30 -3.32 -14.66
CA GLY A 31 -15.38 -4.29 -14.65
C GLY A 31 -15.00 -5.54 -13.84
N ARG A 32 -15.76 -5.85 -12.80
CA ARG A 32 -15.41 -6.90 -11.83
C ARG A 32 -15.89 -8.28 -12.26
N SER A 33 -15.05 -9.29 -12.02
CA SER A 33 -15.36 -10.71 -12.21
C SER A 33 -14.97 -11.49 -10.96
N GLY A 34 -15.94 -11.76 -10.08
CA GLY A 34 -15.67 -12.39 -8.78
C GLY A 34 -14.74 -11.54 -7.91
N ASP A 35 -13.62 -12.12 -7.44
CA ASP A 35 -12.56 -11.39 -6.73
C ASP A 35 -11.58 -10.67 -7.69
N GLY A 36 -11.76 -10.80 -9.00
CA GLY A 36 -10.88 -10.24 -10.02
C GLY A 36 -11.55 -9.18 -10.90
N TYR A 37 -10.96 -8.99 -12.07
CA TYR A 37 -11.44 -8.08 -13.13
C TYR A 37 -11.62 -8.83 -14.45
N TYR A 38 -12.52 -8.36 -15.32
CA TYR A 38 -12.71 -8.96 -16.65
C TYR A 38 -11.54 -8.67 -17.59
N ASP A 39 -10.95 -7.48 -17.50
CA ASP A 39 -9.74 -7.16 -18.24
C ASP A 39 -8.56 -7.96 -17.65
N GLY A 40 -7.93 -8.81 -18.48
CA GLY A 40 -6.87 -9.70 -18.03
C GLY A 40 -5.60 -8.97 -17.56
N SER A 41 -5.32 -7.77 -18.08
CA SER A 41 -4.17 -6.98 -17.63
C SER A 41 -4.45 -6.39 -16.25
N ILE A 42 -5.64 -5.83 -16.05
CA ILE A 42 -6.08 -5.31 -14.76
C ILE A 42 -6.15 -6.42 -13.71
N ASP A 43 -6.63 -7.61 -14.07
CA ASP A 43 -6.67 -8.75 -13.16
C ASP A 43 -5.26 -9.22 -12.75
N ALA A 44 -4.32 -9.28 -13.70
CA ALA A 44 -2.93 -9.58 -13.41
C ALA A 44 -2.30 -8.52 -12.49
N TYR A 45 -2.54 -7.22 -12.75
CA TYR A 45 -2.08 -6.15 -11.87
C TYR A 45 -2.70 -6.25 -10.48
N TRP A 46 -3.97 -6.64 -10.38
CA TRP A 46 -4.64 -6.86 -9.11
C TRP A 46 -4.01 -8.01 -8.31
N HIS A 47 -3.66 -9.11 -8.98
CA HIS A 47 -2.93 -10.21 -8.35
C HIS A 47 -1.59 -9.73 -7.78
N PHE A 48 -0.73 -9.10 -8.60
CA PHE A 48 0.57 -8.62 -8.12
C PHE A 48 0.46 -7.55 -7.04
N TRP A 49 -0.56 -6.70 -7.10
CA TRP A 49 -0.84 -5.71 -6.06
C TRP A 49 -1.14 -6.36 -4.71
N LYS A 50 -2.00 -7.39 -4.70
CA LYS A 50 -2.31 -8.16 -3.49
C LYS A 50 -1.06 -8.83 -2.92
N GLU A 51 -0.31 -9.56 -3.75
CA GLU A 51 0.90 -10.27 -3.32
C GLU A 51 1.97 -9.31 -2.80
N SER A 52 2.21 -8.19 -3.49
CA SER A 52 3.16 -7.15 -3.06
C SER A 52 2.82 -6.59 -1.68
N ARG A 53 1.53 -6.38 -1.41
CA ARG A 53 1.06 -5.84 -0.13
C ARG A 53 1.04 -6.88 0.99
N ALA A 54 0.79 -8.15 0.67
CA ALA A 54 0.88 -9.25 1.62
C ALA A 54 2.33 -9.54 2.03
N ALA A 55 3.29 -9.36 1.10
CA ALA A 55 4.71 -9.56 1.36
C ALA A 55 5.36 -8.41 2.16
N LEU A 56 4.73 -7.23 2.23
CA LEU A 56 5.28 -6.07 2.93
C LEU A 56 5.14 -6.24 4.45
N VAL A 57 6.24 -6.63 5.09
CA VAL A 57 6.37 -6.76 6.55
C VAL A 57 7.46 -5.80 7.05
N VAL A 58 7.16 -5.07 8.11
CA VAL A 58 8.14 -4.19 8.78
C VAL A 58 8.44 -4.77 10.15
N ASP A 59 9.65 -5.28 10.33
CA ASP A 59 10.12 -5.75 11.62
C ASP A 59 10.39 -4.55 12.53
N LEU A 60 9.58 -4.41 13.57
CA LEU A 60 9.77 -3.35 14.56
C LEU A 60 10.85 -3.75 15.57
N PRO A 61 11.65 -2.78 16.06
CA PRO A 61 12.66 -3.05 17.07
C PRO A 61 12.01 -3.55 18.36
N THR A 62 12.55 -4.64 18.91
CA THR A 62 12.13 -5.14 20.23
C THR A 62 12.65 -4.22 21.33
N VAL A 63 11.76 -3.77 22.20
CA VAL A 63 12.13 -2.97 23.38
C VAL A 63 12.52 -3.93 24.51
N GLY A 64 13.71 -3.76 25.09
CA GLY A 64 14.03 -4.39 26.37
C GLY A 64 13.14 -3.83 27.50
N THR A 65 12.97 -4.58 28.59
CA THR A 65 12.12 -4.23 29.75
C THR A 65 12.66 -3.08 30.62
N GLU A 66 13.46 -2.17 30.07
CA GLU A 66 14.06 -1.07 30.85
C GLU A 66 13.08 0.07 31.12
N PRO A 67 13.23 0.81 32.24
CA PRO A 67 12.17 1.61 32.83
C PRO A 67 11.73 2.78 31.94
N GLU A 68 10.48 3.21 32.17
CA GLU A 68 9.76 4.31 31.51
C GLU A 68 10.40 5.71 31.69
N ALA A 69 11.63 5.89 31.21
CA ALA A 69 12.22 7.21 31.06
C ALA A 69 11.68 7.87 29.77
N PRO A 70 11.34 9.17 29.75
CA PRO A 70 10.89 9.87 28.54
C PRO A 70 11.82 9.70 27.33
N GLU A 71 13.12 9.55 27.58
CA GLU A 71 14.14 9.31 26.58
C GLU A 71 13.99 7.92 25.92
N ALA A 72 13.43 6.94 26.61
CA ALA A 72 13.15 5.61 26.06
C ALA A 72 12.05 5.68 24.98
N ALA A 73 11.00 6.46 25.20
CA ALA A 73 9.93 6.67 24.23
C ALA A 73 10.46 7.36 22.95
N ILE A 74 11.33 8.36 23.10
CA ILE A 74 11.96 9.05 21.97
C ILE A 74 12.88 8.09 21.19
N ARG A 75 13.71 7.29 21.88
CA ARG A 75 14.56 6.28 21.25
C ARG A 75 13.74 5.26 20.48
N MET A 76 12.64 4.78 21.08
CA MET A 76 11.75 3.81 20.44
C MET A 76 11.12 4.35 19.18
N ARG A 77 10.51 5.54 19.27
CA ARG A 77 9.94 6.22 18.12
C ARG A 77 10.96 6.33 16.99
N ASN A 78 12.15 6.84 17.29
CA ASN A 78 13.21 7.01 16.28
C ASN A 78 13.68 5.67 15.69
N ALA A 79 13.69 4.59 16.46
CA ALA A 79 14.03 3.27 15.98
C ALA A 79 12.94 2.70 15.04
N CYS A 80 11.67 2.93 15.35
CA CYS A 80 10.56 2.58 14.45
C CYS A 80 10.64 3.37 13.12
N PHE A 81 10.91 4.68 13.17
CA PHE A 81 11.12 5.49 11.95
C PHE A 81 12.19 4.86 11.04
N LYS A 82 13.34 4.51 11.61
CA LYS A 82 14.44 3.88 10.87
C LYS A 82 14.05 2.52 10.29
N ALA A 83 13.32 1.69 11.04
CA ALA A 83 12.89 0.37 10.57
C ALA A 83 11.91 0.48 9.39
N ILE A 84 10.96 1.42 9.45
CA ILE A 84 9.99 1.66 8.38
C ILE A 84 10.70 2.23 7.13
N GLU A 85 11.64 3.16 7.31
CA GLU A 85 12.45 3.70 6.20
C GLU A 85 13.34 2.63 5.55
N ALA A 86 13.92 1.73 6.35
CA ALA A 86 14.72 0.61 5.84
C ALA A 86 13.88 -0.37 4.99
N ALA A 87 12.57 -0.49 5.26
CA ALA A 87 11.63 -1.22 4.41
C ALA A 87 11.22 -0.45 3.13
N GLY A 88 11.82 0.73 2.87
CA GLY A 88 11.57 1.55 1.69
C GLY A 88 10.28 2.37 1.76
N LEU A 89 9.64 2.45 2.93
CA LEU A 89 8.41 3.19 3.15
C LEU A 89 8.72 4.61 3.63
N LYS A 90 7.94 5.57 3.14
CA LYS A 90 8.00 6.95 3.62
C LYS A 90 7.21 7.09 4.92
N VAL A 91 7.77 7.76 5.91
CA VAL A 91 7.12 8.06 7.20
C VAL A 91 7.00 9.56 7.37
N THR A 92 5.85 10.04 7.82
CA THR A 92 5.63 11.44 8.21
C THR A 92 5.52 11.55 9.74
N PRO A 93 6.05 12.62 10.36
CA PRO A 93 5.98 12.86 11.80
C PRO A 93 4.56 12.92 12.38
#